data_AF-A0A661Z2E3-F1
#
_entry.id   AF-A0A661Z2E3-F1
#
_cell.length_a   1.000
_cell.length_b   1.000
_cell.length_c   1.000
_cell.angle_alpha   90.00
_cell.angle_beta   90.00
_cell.angle_gamma   90.00
#
_symmetry.space_group_name_H-M   'P 1'
#
loop_
_entity.id
_entity.type
_entity.pdbx_description
1 polymer ?
#
loop_
_entity_poly.entity_id
_entity_poly.type
_entity_poly.pdbx_seq_one_letter_code
_entity_poly.pdbx_strand_id
1 'polypeptide(L)' 'GGKVTVRPSGTEPKIKFYFGVVAPLEDKADFDNVNAELDAKIESYVSDLGLN' A
#
# COMPACT_ATOMS: atom_id res chain seq x y z
N GLY A 1 10.13 -1.51 4.37
CA GLY A 1 9.85 -2.70 3.52
C GLY A 1 8.34 -2.84 3.34
N GLY A 2 7.86 -3.38 2.22
CA GLY A 2 6.42 -3.51 1.95
C GLY A 2 5.87 -4.90 2.30
N LYS A 3 4.59 -4.97 2.65
CA LYS A 3 3.83 -6.21 2.85
C LYS A 3 2.56 -6.19 2.00
N VAL A 4 2.30 -7.28 1.29
CA VAL A 4 1.05 -7.49 0.57
C VAL A 4 0.40 -8.77 1.08
N THR A 5 -0.89 -8.72 1.40
CA THR A 5 -1.68 -9.89 1.77
C THR A 5 -2.91 -9.97 0.90
N VAL A 6 -3.18 -11.14 0.36
CA VAL A 6 -4.31 -11.40 -0.55
C VAL A 6 -5.17 -12.49 0.06
N ARG A 7 -6.48 -12.27 0.11
CA ARG A 7 -7.41 -13.30 0.60
C ARG A 7 -8.71 -13.33 -0.19
N PRO A 8 -9.32 -14.52 -0.38
CA PRO A 8 -10.69 -14.60 -0.85
C PRO A 8 -11.65 -14.06 0.22
N SER A 9 -12.70 -13.36 -0.21
CA SER A 9 -13.82 -12.99 0.66
C SER A 9 -14.69 -14.22 0.93
N GLY A 10 -15.17 -14.37 2.16
CA GLY A 10 -15.99 -15.51 2.57
C GLY A 10 -17.49 -15.37 2.27
N THR A 11 -17.95 -14.17 1.89
CA THR A 11 -19.38 -13.87 1.69
C THR A 11 -19.73 -13.46 0.26
N GLU A 12 -18.82 -12.81 -0.45
CA GLU A 12 -19.01 -12.33 -1.82
C GLU A 12 -17.86 -12.86 -2.69
N PRO A 13 -18.07 -13.07 -4.01
CA PRO A 13 -17.03 -13.55 -4.91
C PRO A 13 -16.03 -12.41 -5.26
N LYS A 14 -15.29 -11.95 -4.25
CA LYS A 14 -14.29 -10.88 -4.35
C LYS A 14 -12.97 -11.33 -3.72
N ILE A 15 -11.86 -10.87 -4.30
CA ILE A 15 -10.54 -10.99 -3.68
C ILE A 15 -10.23 -9.67 -2.97
N LYS A 16 -9.76 -9.75 -1.71
CA LYS A 16 -9.35 -8.59 -0.91
C LYS A 16 -7.84 -8.50 -0.87
N PHE A 17 -7.32 -7.33 -1.24
CA PHE A 17 -5.91 -6.98 -1.18
C PHE A 17 -5.66 -6.03 0.00
N TYR A 18 -4.61 -6.31 0.76
CA TYR A 18 -4.14 -5.46 1.84
C TYR A 18 -2.69 -5.08 1.57
N PHE A 19 -2.41 -3.77 1.58
CA PHE A 19 -1.08 -3.21 1.37
C PHE A 19 -0.61 -2.56 2.66
N GLY A 20 0.60 -2.91 3.09
CA GLY A 20 1.27 -2.27 4.21
C GLY A 20 2.61 -1.72 3.76
N VAL A 21 2.80 -0.41 3.87
CA VAL A 21 4.05 0.28 3.60
C VAL A 21 4.53 0.99 4.86
N VAL A 22 5.83 1.12 4.99
CA VAL A 22 6.46 1.80 6.13
C VAL A 22 7.80 2.39 5.67
N ALA A 23 8.05 3.60 6.14
CA ALA A 23 9.31 4.32 6.01
C ALA A 23 9.64 5.00 7.36
N PRO A 24 10.92 5.20 7.68
CA PRO A 24 11.34 6.05 8.79
C PRO A 24 10.85 7.48 8.59
N LEU A 25 10.58 8.18 9.69
CA LEU A 25 10.28 9.61 9.71
C LEU A 25 11.24 10.26 10.71
N GLU A 26 12.32 10.85 10.19
CA GLU A 26 13.40 11.42 11.01
C GLU A 26 13.00 12.76 11.62
N ASP A 27 12.27 13.59 10.86
CA ASP A 27 11.72 14.87 11.31
C ASP A 27 10.22 14.97 10.99
N LYS A 28 9.49 15.70 11.82
CA LYS A 28 8.07 16.00 11.60
C LYS A 28 7.86 16.82 10.33
N ALA A 29 8.80 17.69 9.97
CA ALA A 29 8.74 18.52 8.76
C ALA A 29 8.74 17.69 7.47
N ASP A 30 9.28 16.46 7.51
CA ASP A 30 9.36 15.58 6.35
C ASP A 30 8.09 14.75 6.13
N PHE A 31 7.08 14.90 6.98
CA PHE A 31 5.87 14.06 6.96
C PHE A 31 5.20 14.05 5.59
N ASP A 32 4.96 15.21 4.99
CA ASP A 32 4.24 15.29 3.70
C ASP A 32 5.03 14.61 2.58
N ASN A 33 6.36 14.73 2.59
CA ASN A 33 7.25 14.09 1.62
C ASN A 33 7.23 12.57 1.79
N VAL A 34 7.45 12.07 3.01
CA VAL A 34 7.45 10.63 3.31
C VAL A 34 6.07 10.02 3.04
N ASN A 35 4.98 10.74 3.34
CA ASN A 35 3.64 10.26 3.04
C ASN A 35 3.41 10.12 1.54
N ALA A 36 3.82 11.12 0.74
CA ALA A 36 3.71 11.05 -0.72
C ALA A 36 4.54 9.89 -1.32
N GLU A 37 5.72 9.60 -0.78
CA GLU A 37 6.51 8.44 -1.19
C GLU A 37 5.81 7.11 -0.89
N LEU A 38 5.16 7.00 0.27
CA LEU A 38 4.41 5.81 0.67
C LEU A 38 3.15 5.62 -0.19
N ASP A 39 2.46 6.71 -0.54
CA ASP A 39 1.30 6.68 -1.43
C ASP A 39 1.70 6.23 -2.85
N ALA A 40 2.75 6.82 -3.42
CA ALA A 40 3.28 6.42 -4.73
C ALA A 40 3.67 4.93 -4.76
N LYS A 41 4.15 4.39 -3.64
CA LYS A 41 4.47 2.96 -3.51
C LYS A 41 3.23 2.07 -3.44
N ILE A 42 2.13 2.54 -2.86
CA ILE A 42 0.85 1.82 -2.90
C ILE A 42 0.33 1.81 -4.35
N GLU A 43 0.39 2.95 -5.04
CA GLU A 43 0.00 3.04 -6.46
C GLU A 43 0.81 2.10 -7.34
N SER A 44 2.12 1.97 -7.10
CA SER A 44 2.94 1.01 -7.84
C SER A 44 2.48 -0.43 -7.62
N TYR A 45 2.12 -0.82 -6.39
CA TYR A 45 1.59 -2.17 -6.12
C TYR A 45 0.24 -2.43 -6.80
N VAL A 46 -0.64 -1.43 -6.82
CA VAL A 46 -1.93 -1.51 -7.51
C VAL A 46 -1.74 -1.68 -9.01
N SER A 47 -0.82 -0.92 -9.62
CA SER A 47 -0.48 -1.02 -11.04
C SER A 47 0.17 -2.37 -11.37
N ASP A 48 1.15 -2.81 -10.60
CA ASP A 48 1.89 -4.07 -10.83
C ASP A 48 0.98 -5.30 -10.72
N LEU A 49 -0.03 -5.24 -9.85
CA LEU A 49 -1.02 -6.30 -9.68
C LEU A 49 -2.24 -6.15 -10.62
N GLY A 50 -2.28 -5.09 -11.43
CA GLY A 50 -3.36 -4.83 -12.38
C GLY A 50 -4.73 -4.63 -11.72
N LEU A 51 -4.77 -3.93 -10.58
CA LEU A 51 -5.99 -3.73 -9.77
C LEU A 51 -6.75 -2.43 -10.12
N ASN A 52 -6.54 -1.91 -11.34
CA ASN A 52 -7.12 -0.67 -11.87
C ASN A 52 -8.53 -0.87 -12.42
#